data_AF-A0A7V3KAB1-F1
#
_entry.id   AF-A0A7V3KAB1-F1
#
_cell.length_a   1.000
_cell.length_b   1.000
_cell.length_c   1.000
_cell.angle_alpha   90.00
_cell.angle_beta   90.00
_cell.angle_gamma   90.00
#
_symmetry.space_group_name_H-M   'P 1'
#
loop_
_entity.id
_entity.type
_entity.pdbx_description
1 polymer ?
#
loop_
_entity_poly.entity_id
_entity_poly.type
_entity_poly.pdbx_seq_one_letter_code
_entity_poly.pdbx_strand_id
1 'polypeptide(L)'
;MNSPFSNHPPGSLALISYVIGARNTDWITLTAQRLGPKEALKIGLVDELSPMADLIPRAIEVAKLLAQKPAQQYAKHKKNLRGSIAELMERKDPEMIREFLGIKS
;
A
#
# COMPACT_ATOMS: atom_id res chain seq x y z
N MET A 1 27.96 7.75 5.84
CA MET A 1 27.38 8.00 4.51
C MET A 1 25.91 7.62 4.61
N ASN A 2 25.00 8.58 4.72
CA ASN A 2 23.57 8.28 4.88
C ASN A 2 23.05 7.78 3.55
N SER A 3 22.63 6.52 3.53
CA SER A 3 22.00 5.90 2.38
C SER A 3 20.75 6.69 1.99
N PRO A 4 20.50 6.99 0.70
CA PRO A 4 19.26 7.64 0.25
C PRO A 4 18.00 6.81 0.57
N PHE A 5 18.15 5.56 1.03
CA PHE A 5 17.07 4.71 1.52
C PHE A 5 16.68 4.94 2.99
N SER A 6 17.31 5.90 3.70
CA SER A 6 17.04 6.11 5.13
C SER A 6 15.76 6.88 5.44
N ASN A 7 15.10 7.46 4.44
CA ASN A 7 13.89 8.27 4.64
C ASN A 7 12.77 7.78 3.71
N HIS A 8 11.66 7.34 4.29
CA HIS A 8 10.49 6.91 3.53
C HIS A 8 9.56 8.11 3.27
N PRO A 9 8.97 8.23 2.07
CA PRO A 9 7.97 9.27 1.80
C PRO A 9 6.84 9.21 2.84
N PRO A 10 6.49 10.32 3.51
CA PRO A 10 5.56 10.30 4.64
C PRO A 10 4.14 9.89 4.23
N GLY A 11 3.73 10.12 2.97
CA GLY A 11 2.50 9.61 2.42
C GLY A 11 2.52 8.09 2.23
N SER A 12 3.65 7.53 1.79
CA SER A 12 3.84 6.07 1.72
C SER A 12 3.78 5.42 3.11
N LEU A 13 4.33 6.08 4.14
CA LEU A 13 4.21 5.63 5.54
C LEU A 13 2.77 5.68 6.03
N ALA A 14 2.01 6.72 5.66
CA ALA A 14 0.60 6.81 5.99
C ALA A 14 -0.24 5.73 5.27
N LEU A 15 0.08 5.42 4.01
CA LEU A 15 -0.54 4.32 3.27
C LEU A 15 -0.34 2.98 3.97
N ILE A 16 0.90 2.64 4.34
CA ILE A 16 1.14 1.35 4.98
C ILE A 16 0.53 1.28 6.39
N SER A 17 0.59 2.39 7.15
CA SER A 17 -0.12 2.51 8.44
C SER A 17 -1.63 2.33 8.31
N TYR A 18 -2.25 2.81 7.23
CA TYR A 18 -3.65 2.56 6.94
C TYR A 18 -3.94 1.07 6.67
N VAL A 19 -3.01 0.35 6.03
CA VAL A 19 -3.20 -1.07 5.66
C VAL A 19 -2.97 -2.00 6.85
N ILE A 20 -1.83 -1.90 7.54
CA ILE A 20 -1.40 -2.87 8.56
C ILE A 20 -1.45 -2.33 10.00
N GLY A 21 -1.86 -1.07 10.18
CA GLY A 21 -1.88 -0.38 11.46
C GLY A 21 -0.52 0.17 11.90
N ALA A 22 -0.55 1.22 12.73
CA ALA A 22 0.63 1.97 13.15
C ALA A 22 1.73 1.10 13.78
N ARG A 23 1.37 0.16 14.66
CA ARG A 23 2.36 -0.66 15.37
C ARG A 23 3.15 -1.58 14.43
N ASN A 24 2.47 -2.18 13.45
CA ASN A 24 3.14 -3.02 12.47
C ASN A 24 3.99 -2.16 11.53
N THR A 25 3.51 -0.98 11.13
CA THR A 25 4.27 -0.01 10.33
C THR A 25 5.58 0.41 11.01
N ASP A 26 5.54 0.77 12.29
CA ASP A 26 6.75 1.12 13.05
C ASP A 26 7.76 -0.03 12.99
N TRP A 27 7.29 -1.25 13.27
CA TRP A 27 8.14 -2.43 13.29
C TRP A 27 8.79 -2.69 11.93
N ILE A 28 8.00 -2.82 10.87
CA ILE A 28 8.54 -3.19 9.54
C ILE A 28 9.47 -2.11 8.98
N THR A 29 9.16 -0.84 9.24
CA THR A 29 9.92 0.29 8.70
C THR A 29 11.25 0.42 9.41
N LEU A 30 11.26 0.30 10.75
CA LEU A 30 12.48 0.46 11.54
C LEU A 30 13.38 -0.78 11.50
N THR A 31 12.80 -1.97 11.36
CA THR A 31 13.58 -3.22 11.30
C THR A 31 14.03 -3.60 9.90
N ALA A 32 13.38 -3.05 8.86
CA ALA A 32 13.54 -3.49 7.48
C ALA A 32 13.39 -5.02 7.30
N GLN A 33 12.63 -5.68 8.20
CA GLN A 33 12.46 -7.12 8.19
C GLN A 33 11.70 -7.58 6.93
N ARG A 34 12.19 -8.64 6.30
CA ARG A 34 11.46 -9.31 5.22
C ARG A 34 10.30 -10.13 5.79
N LEU A 35 9.12 -9.97 5.21
CA LEU A 35 7.93 -10.72 5.56
C LEU A 35 7.76 -11.91 4.63
N GLY A 36 7.44 -13.08 5.21
CA GLY A 36 6.95 -14.22 4.45
C GLY A 36 5.45 -14.11 4.16
N PRO A 37 4.89 -15.00 3.34
CA PRO A 37 3.47 -14.96 2.96
C PRO A 37 2.52 -15.04 4.15
N LYS A 38 2.82 -15.91 5.13
CA LYS A 38 1.97 -16.11 6.32
C LYS A 38 2.00 -14.90 7.23
N GLU A 39 3.15 -14.28 7.41
CA GLU A 39 3.31 -13.06 8.21
C GLU A 39 2.58 -11.89 7.55
N ALA A 40 2.72 -11.73 6.23
CA ALA A 40 2.02 -10.70 5.46
C ALA A 40 0.49 -10.83 5.59
N LEU A 41 -0.04 -12.06 5.49
CA LEU A 41 -1.47 -12.32 5.70
C LEU A 41 -1.89 -11.98 7.13
N LYS A 42 -1.12 -12.41 8.13
CA LYS A 42 -1.43 -12.21 9.55
C LYS A 42 -1.57 -10.74 9.93
N ILE A 43 -0.79 -9.85 9.31
CA ILE A 43 -0.82 -8.41 9.59
C ILE A 43 -1.75 -7.61 8.66
N GLY A 44 -2.43 -8.29 7.72
CA GLY A 44 -3.35 -7.65 6.77
C GLY A 44 -2.65 -6.94 5.59
N LEU A 45 -1.38 -7.25 5.32
CA LEU A 45 -0.67 -6.71 4.16
C LEU A 45 -1.18 -7.32 2.84
N VAL A 46 -1.68 -8.56 2.92
CA VAL A 46 -2.40 -9.25 1.84
C VAL A 46 -3.69 -9.83 2.40
N ASP A 47 -4.72 -9.94 1.55
CA ASP A 47 -6.04 -10.43 1.97
C ASP A 47 -6.16 -11.96 1.88
N GLU A 48 -5.39 -12.61 0.99
CA GLU A 48 -5.52 -14.03 0.67
C GLU A 48 -4.16 -14.63 0.25
N LEU A 49 -3.95 -15.92 0.54
CA LEU A 49 -2.84 -16.71 0.03
C LEU A 49 -3.36 -17.80 -0.91
N SER A 50 -2.67 -18.01 -2.03
CA SER A 50 -3.06 -18.97 -3.05
C SER A 50 -1.82 -19.68 -3.63
N PRO A 51 -1.93 -20.95 -4.08
CA PRO A 51 -0.90 -21.58 -4.89
C PRO A 51 -0.59 -20.75 -6.14
N MET A 52 0.66 -20.81 -6.60
CA MET A 52 1.09 -20.02 -7.76
C MET A 52 0.24 -20.27 -9.02
N ALA A 53 -0.17 -21.52 -9.24
CA ALA A 53 -1.01 -21.91 -10.38
C ALA A 53 -2.41 -21.24 -10.35
N ASP A 54 -2.90 -20.91 -9.15
CA ASP A 54 -4.26 -20.43 -8.93
C ASP A 54 -4.31 -18.90 -8.68
N LEU A 55 -3.15 -18.24 -8.52
CA LEU A 55 -3.06 -16.82 -8.18
C LEU A 55 -3.85 -15.93 -9.15
N ILE A 56 -3.62 -16.10 -10.46
CA ILE A 56 -4.31 -15.30 -11.48
C ILE A 56 -5.80 -15.66 -11.60
N PRO A 57 -6.20 -16.94 -11.71
CA PRO A 57 -7.61 -17.32 -11.66
C PRO A 57 -8.35 -16.71 -10.47
N ARG A 58 -7.76 -16.81 -9.27
CA ARG A 58 -8.36 -16.30 -8.04
C ARG A 58 -8.48 -14.78 -8.01
N ALA A 59 -7.44 -14.07 -8.43
CA ALA A 59 -7.47 -12.61 -8.55
C ALA A 59 -8.58 -12.13 -9.51
N ILE A 60 -8.81 -12.85 -10.62
CA ILE A 60 -9.87 -12.56 -11.57
C ILE A 60 -11.26 -12.79 -10.95
N GLU A 61 -11.45 -13.84 -10.16
CA GLU A 61 -12.71 -14.07 -9.45
C GLU A 61 -13.04 -12.93 -8.48
N VAL A 62 -12.05 -12.46 -7.71
CA VAL A 62 -12.22 -11.29 -6.83
C VAL A 62 -12.56 -10.04 -7.63
N ALA A 63 -11.87 -9.81 -8.75
CA ALA A 63 -12.15 -8.67 -9.63
C ALA A 63 -13.59 -8.73 -10.20
N LYS A 64 -14.05 -9.91 -10.63
CA LYS A 64 -15.43 -10.13 -11.11
C LYS A 64 -16.45 -9.85 -10.01
N LEU A 65 -16.21 -10.31 -8.77
CA LEU A 65 -17.07 -10.02 -7.63
C LEU A 65 -17.18 -8.51 -7.38
N LEU A 66 -16.06 -7.80 -7.41
CA LEU A 66 -16.05 -6.34 -7.20
C LEU A 66 -16.73 -5.58 -8.35
N ALA A 67 -16.60 -6.07 -9.58
CA ALA A 67 -17.20 -5.46 -10.78
C ALA A 67 -18.73 -5.54 -10.82
N GLN A 68 -19.36 -6.39 -10.00
CA GLN A 68 -20.82 -6.46 -9.87
C GLN A 68 -21.43 -5.21 -9.22
N LYS A 69 -20.61 -4.35 -8.61
CA LYS A 69 -21.08 -3.14 -7.89
C LYS A 69 -21.26 -1.96 -8.88
N PRO A 70 -22.25 -1.07 -8.69
CA PRO A 70 -22.37 0.13 -9.51
C PRO A 70 -21.11 0.99 -9.44
N ALA A 71 -20.46 1.22 -10.59
CA ALA A 71 -19.11 1.79 -10.66
C ALA A 71 -18.98 3.14 -9.94
N GLN A 72 -19.93 4.06 -10.14
CA GLN A 72 -19.92 5.37 -9.49
C GLN A 72 -20.03 5.28 -7.97
N GLN A 73 -20.90 4.39 -7.47
CA GLN A 73 -21.09 4.20 -6.03
C GLN A 73 -19.85 3.55 -5.42
N TYR A 74 -19.29 2.53 -6.08
CA TYR A 74 -18.06 1.88 -5.66
C TYR A 74 -16.89 2.89 -5.58
N ALA A 75 -16.74 3.74 -6.61
CA ALA A 75 -15.71 4.78 -6.63
C ALA A 75 -15.89 5.79 -5.48
N LYS A 76 -17.12 6.23 -5.20
CA LYS A 76 -17.40 7.15 -4.08
C LYS A 76 -17.09 6.50 -2.72
N HIS A 77 -17.49 5.25 -2.50
CA HIS A 77 -17.13 4.52 -1.28
C HIS A 77 -15.62 4.36 -1.14
N LYS A 78 -14.94 3.96 -2.22
CA LYS A 78 -13.49 3.82 -2.25
C LYS A 78 -12.80 5.14 -1.93
N LYS A 79 -13.30 6.27 -2.44
CA LYS A 79 -12.79 7.62 -2.10
C LYS A 79 -13.06 7.96 -0.64
N ASN A 80 -14.25 7.68 -0.11
CA ASN A 80 -14.55 7.97 1.30
C ASN A 80 -13.65 7.16 2.26
N LEU A 81 -13.30 5.92 1.91
CA LEU A 81 -12.47 5.06 2.76
C LEU A 81 -11.00 5.49 2.83
N ARG A 82 -10.45 6.04 1.74
CA ARG A 82 -8.98 6.24 1.60
C ARG A 82 -8.56 7.57 0.98
N GLY A 83 -9.50 8.47 0.72
CA GLY A 83 -9.27 9.73 0.02
C GLY A 83 -8.29 10.63 0.77
N SER A 84 -8.41 10.73 2.09
CA SER A 84 -7.50 11.50 2.93
C SER A 84 -6.06 10.99 2.88
N ILE A 85 -5.88 9.67 2.78
CA ILE A 85 -4.55 9.04 2.62
C ILE A 85 -3.99 9.33 1.23
N ALA A 86 -4.82 9.20 0.18
CA ALA A 86 -4.40 9.53 -1.18
C ALA A 86 -3.99 11.00 -1.32
N GLU A 87 -4.77 11.93 -0.76
CA GLU A 87 -4.45 13.36 -0.74
C GLU A 87 -3.14 13.65 0.02
N LEU A 88 -2.88 12.92 1.10
CA LEU A 88 -1.62 13.04 1.84
C LEU A 88 -0.43 12.58 1.00
N MET A 89 -0.54 11.45 0.29
CA MET A 89 0.46 10.96 -0.64
C MET A 89 0.73 11.97 -1.76
N GLU A 90 -0.31 12.43 -2.43
CA GLU A 90 -0.23 13.42 -3.51
C GLU A 90 0.44 14.72 -3.06
N ARG A 91 0.19 15.16 -1.82
CA ARG A 91 0.75 16.41 -1.29
C ARG A 91 2.19 16.27 -0.82
N LYS A 92 2.58 15.14 -0.22
CA LYS A 92 3.83 15.04 0.55
C LYS A 92 4.92 14.20 -0.12
N ASP A 93 4.56 13.28 -1.00
CA ASP A 93 5.52 12.36 -1.60
C ASP A 93 6.23 12.90 -2.85
N PRO A 94 5.63 13.75 -3.73
CA PRO A 94 6.26 14.11 -5.01
C PRO A 94 7.63 14.76 -4.91
N GLU A 95 7.85 15.65 -3.93
CA GLU A 95 9.13 16.33 -3.76
C GLU A 95 10.23 15.33 -3.39
N MET A 96 9.99 14.49 -2.38
CA MET A 96 10.92 13.45 -1.96
C MET A 96 11.15 12.40 -3.07
N ILE A 97 10.11 12.03 -3.82
CA ILE A 97 10.23 11.12 -4.96
C ILE A 97 11.08 11.74 -6.07
N ARG A 98 10.90 13.02 -6.39
CA ARG A 98 11.71 13.73 -7.40
C ARG A 98 13.17 13.82 -6.99
N GLU A 99 13.43 14.16 -5.73
CA GLU A 99 14.79 14.15 -5.16
C GLU A 99 15.42 12.76 -5.26
N PHE A 100 14.69 11.72 -4.86
CA PHE A 100 15.13 10.33 -4.97
C PHE A 100 15.46 9.91 -6.41
N LEU A 101 14.63 10.31 -7.37
CA LEU A 101 14.83 10.01 -8.79
C LEU A 101 15.88 10.90 -9.47
N GLY A 102 16.48 11.86 -8.75
CA GLY A 102 17.45 12.80 -9.31
C GLY A 102 16.86 13.79 -10.31
N ILE A 103 15.54 14.00 -10.29
CA ILE A 103 14.86 14.94 -11.17
C ILE A 103 14.87 16.31 -10.49
N LYS A 104 15.74 17.21 -10.94
CA LYS A 104 15.77 18.60 -10.45
C LYS A 104 14.51 19.35 -10.91
N SER A 105 13.93 20.13 -9.99
CA SER A 105 12.87 21.13 -10.27
C SER A 105 13.34 22.22 -11.21
#